data_AF-A0A2K3K1B6-F1
#
_entry.id   AF-A0A2K3K1B6-F1
#
_cell.length_a   1.000
_cell.length_b   1.000
_cell.length_c   1.000
_cell.angle_alpha   90.00
_cell.angle_beta   90.00
_cell.angle_gamma   90.00
#
_symmetry.space_group_name_H-M   'P 1'
#
loop_
_entity.id
_entity.type
_entity.pdbx_description
1 polymer ?
#
loop_
_entity_poly.entity_id
_entity_poly.type
_entity_poly.pdbx_seq_one_letter_code
_entity_poly.pdbx_strand_id
1 'polypeptide(L)'
;MGADKVFLRSSEGVDAMSIVGGAVEFFKLIFSNWTRWDQDWRPYQRGAWVRLYGVPLDAWNVEFFKLCVFECRRFLRADSCSAEKDRLDFARVLIATADLDIVTKVERVLVNGTMVEIKIVEEWGYALGEDTCLFEEEDESEASQTDYDVGHNQ
;
A
#
# COMPACT_ATOMS: atom_id res chain seq x y z
N MET A 1 -7.81 3.49 11.11
CA MET A 1 -6.80 2.41 10.97
C MET A 1 -6.77 1.93 9.53
N GLY A 2 -5.81 1.08 9.14
CA GLY A 2 -5.55 0.76 7.72
C GLY A 2 -4.41 1.62 7.14
N ALA A 3 -4.06 1.38 5.87
CA ALA A 3 -2.91 1.98 5.18
C ALA A 3 -1.54 1.67 5.87
N ASP A 4 -0.87 2.69 6.40
CA ASP A 4 0.47 2.57 7.02
C ASP A 4 0.43 2.34 8.54
N LYS A 5 -0.72 1.93 9.08
CA LYS A 5 -0.92 1.73 10.51
C LYS A 5 -1.42 0.33 10.78
N VAL A 6 -0.79 -0.32 11.74
CA VAL A 6 -1.15 -1.67 12.18
C VAL A 6 -1.64 -1.65 13.63
N PHE A 7 -2.45 -2.64 13.99
CA PHE A 7 -2.81 -2.90 15.37
C PHE A 7 -1.81 -3.88 15.97
N LEU A 8 -1.18 -3.50 17.08
CA LEU A 8 -0.36 -4.40 17.86
C LEU A 8 -1.16 -4.85 19.09
N ARG A 9 -1.36 -6.16 19.23
CA ARG A 9 -1.99 -6.77 20.40
C ARG A 9 -1.15 -7.90 20.95
N SER A 10 -1.14 -8.05 22.27
CA SER A 10 -0.65 -9.28 22.89
C SER A 10 -1.70 -10.37 22.74
N SER A 11 -1.29 -11.56 22.30
CA SER A 11 -2.12 -12.77 22.32
C SER A 11 -2.31 -13.28 23.76
N GLU A 12 -1.33 -13.04 24.63
CA GLU A 12 -1.31 -13.49 26.03
C GLU A 12 -2.06 -12.54 26.99
N GLY A 13 -2.66 -11.46 26.47
CA GLY A 13 -3.38 -10.47 27.29
C GLY A 13 -2.48 -9.56 28.13
N VAL A 14 -1.17 -9.60 27.93
CA VAL A 14 -0.19 -8.70 28.55
C VAL A 14 -0.27 -7.32 27.90
N ASP A 15 0.03 -6.24 28.65
CA ASP A 15 0.07 -4.89 28.09
C ASP A 15 1.12 -4.79 26.97
N ALA A 16 0.64 -4.60 25.73
CA ALA A 16 1.50 -4.48 24.54
C ALA A 16 2.51 -3.35 24.67
N MET A 17 2.18 -2.27 25.39
CA MET A 17 3.10 -1.16 25.61
C MET A 17 4.30 -1.55 26.47
N SER A 18 4.13 -2.53 27.38
CA SER A 18 5.24 -3.05 28.17
C SER A 18 6.19 -3.89 27.32
N ILE A 19 5.65 -4.66 26.37
CA ILE A 19 6.45 -5.42 25.39
C ILE A 19 7.25 -4.47 24.50
N VAL A 20 6.58 -3.45 23.93
CA VAL A 20 7.25 -2.43 23.11
C VAL A 20 8.29 -1.68 23.92
N GLY A 21 7.98 -1.31 25.17
CA GLY A 21 8.90 -0.66 26.10
C GLY A 21 10.14 -1.50 26.43
N GLY A 22 9.99 -2.82 26.53
CA GLY A 22 11.10 -3.74 26.79
C GLY A 22 12.03 -3.93 25.58
N ALA A 23 11.55 -3.68 24.36
CA ALA A 23 12.29 -3.90 23.12
C ALA A 23 12.25 -2.68 22.18
N VAL A 24 12.31 -1.46 22.73
CA VAL A 24 12.11 -0.21 21.98
C VAL A 24 13.00 -0.11 20.74
N GLU A 25 14.29 -0.47 20.86
CA GLU A 25 15.23 -0.36 19.74
C GLU A 25 14.88 -1.30 18.58
N PHE A 26 14.31 -2.47 18.87
CA PHE A 26 13.79 -3.36 17.83
C PHE A 26 12.57 -2.74 17.14
N PHE A 27 11.60 -2.24 17.91
CA PHE A 27 10.38 -1.66 17.34
C PHE A 27 10.63 -0.39 16.55
N LYS A 28 11.65 0.41 16.89
CA LYS A 28 12.10 1.56 16.08
C LYS A 28 12.58 1.18 14.67
N LEU A 29 13.00 -0.06 14.45
CA LEU A 29 13.38 -0.55 13.11
C LEU A 29 12.16 -0.72 12.19
N ILE A 30 10.98 -0.90 12.77
CA ILE A 30 9.74 -1.25 12.04
C ILE A 30 8.75 -0.09 12.05
N PHE A 31 8.64 0.62 13.18
CA PHE A 31 7.64 1.66 13.40
C PHE A 31 8.28 3.01 13.74
N SER A 32 7.78 4.05 13.08
CA SER A 32 8.16 5.44 13.37
C SER A 32 7.46 6.02 14.60
N ASN A 33 6.34 5.43 15.02
CA ASN A 33 5.55 5.85 16.17
C ASN A 33 4.73 4.66 16.71
N TRP A 34 4.50 4.65 18.03
CA TRP A 34 3.51 3.78 18.67
C TRP A 34 2.84 4.55 19.81
N THR A 35 1.53 4.33 19.96
CA THR A 35 0.74 4.95 21.02
C THR A 35 -0.35 3.98 21.46
N ARG A 36 -0.84 4.16 22.69
CA ARG A 36 -2.04 3.45 23.13
C ARG A 36 -3.22 3.84 22.25
N TRP A 37 -4.10 2.88 22.04
CA TRP A 37 -5.38 3.11 21.37
C TRP A 37 -6.22 4.10 22.16
N ASP A 38 -6.88 5.02 21.45
CA ASP A 38 -7.76 6.05 22.00
C ASP A 38 -9.02 6.20 21.14
N GLN A 39 -10.14 6.63 21.73
CA GLN A 39 -11.44 6.80 21.06
C GLN A 39 -11.46 7.98 20.09
N ASP A 40 -10.60 8.99 20.26
CA ASP A 40 -10.49 10.16 19.38
C ASP A 40 -9.74 9.86 18.07
N TRP A 41 -9.49 8.59 17.76
CA TRP A 41 -8.69 8.20 16.61
C TRP A 41 -9.39 8.49 15.28
N ARG A 42 -8.61 8.99 14.32
CA ARG A 42 -9.08 9.39 12.98
C ARG A 42 -9.82 8.26 12.24
N PRO A 43 -10.77 8.61 11.34
CA PRO A 43 -11.48 7.62 10.52
C PRO A 43 -10.52 6.69 9.77
N TYR A 44 -10.98 5.47 9.56
CA TYR A 44 -10.31 4.44 8.79
C TYR A 44 -9.84 4.97 7.42
N GLN A 45 -8.64 4.54 7.01
CA GLN A 45 -8.09 4.84 5.68
C GLN A 45 -7.71 3.52 5.04
N ARG A 46 -8.26 3.26 3.86
CA ARG A 46 -7.91 2.10 3.06
C ARG A 46 -6.72 2.40 2.15
N GLY A 47 -5.93 1.37 1.89
CA GLY A 47 -5.00 1.32 0.77
C GLY A 47 -5.74 1.10 -0.54
N ALA A 48 -5.45 1.90 -1.55
CA ALA A 48 -5.98 1.74 -2.90
C ALA A 48 -4.85 1.86 -3.93
N TRP A 49 -4.67 0.84 -4.77
CA TRP A 49 -3.80 0.97 -5.93
C TRP A 49 -4.47 1.86 -6.97
N VAL A 50 -3.75 2.87 -7.45
CA VAL A 50 -4.19 3.74 -8.54
C VAL A 50 -3.15 3.77 -9.65
N ARG A 51 -3.64 3.91 -10.87
CA ARG A 51 -2.84 4.12 -12.08
C ARG A 51 -2.85 5.60 -12.45
N LEU A 52 -1.66 6.13 -12.74
CA LEU A 52 -1.42 7.48 -13.22
C LEU A 52 -1.12 7.40 -14.71
N TYR A 53 -2.09 7.79 -15.53
CA TYR A 53 -1.95 7.87 -16.98
C TYR A 53 -1.57 9.28 -17.42
N GLY A 54 -0.78 9.38 -18.49
CA GLY A 54 -0.35 10.67 -19.07
C GLY A 54 0.88 11.28 -18.39
N VAL A 55 1.60 10.52 -17.57
CA VAL A 55 2.84 10.97 -16.93
C VAL A 55 3.92 11.24 -17.99
N PRO A 56 4.49 12.46 -18.04
CA PRO A 56 5.60 12.77 -18.95
C PRO A 56 6.86 11.95 -18.60
N LEU A 57 7.54 11.45 -19.63
CA LEU A 57 8.77 10.64 -19.46
C LEU A 57 9.91 11.42 -18.77
N ASP A 58 10.01 12.71 -19.05
CA ASP A 58 11.00 13.62 -18.43
C ASP A 58 10.67 13.94 -16.96
N ALA A 59 9.41 13.73 -16.54
CA ALA A 59 8.96 13.86 -15.16
C ALA A 59 8.74 12.50 -14.46
N TRP A 60 9.14 11.37 -15.08
CA TRP A 60 8.89 10.03 -14.54
C TRP A 60 9.79 9.70 -13.35
N ASN A 61 9.34 10.03 -12.14
CA ASN A 61 9.99 9.72 -10.87
C ASN A 61 8.96 9.71 -9.73
N VAL A 62 9.36 9.13 -8.60
CA VAL A 62 8.48 8.95 -7.43
C VAL A 62 8.02 10.28 -6.83
N GLU A 63 8.87 11.31 -6.84
CA GLU A 63 8.52 12.65 -6.35
C GLU A 63 7.40 13.28 -7.19
N PHE A 64 7.44 13.10 -8.51
CA PHE A 64 6.37 13.52 -9.39
C PHE A 64 5.08 12.73 -9.16
N PHE A 65 5.17 11.42 -8.91
CA PHE A 65 3.98 10.62 -8.60
C PHE A 65 3.30 11.09 -7.31
N LYS A 66 4.09 11.39 -6.27
CA LYS A 66 3.59 11.97 -5.01
C LYS A 66 2.82 13.27 -5.26
N LEU A 67 3.34 14.13 -6.14
CA LEU A 67 2.67 15.38 -6.54
C LEU A 67 1.34 15.11 -7.25
N CYS A 68 1.29 14.14 -8.16
CA CYS A 68 0.07 13.78 -8.88
C CYS A 68 -1.06 13.32 -7.95
N VAL A 69 -0.74 12.58 -6.88
CA VAL A 69 -1.74 12.06 -5.93
C VAL A 69 -1.91 12.93 -4.69
N PHE A 70 -1.42 14.17 -4.70
CA PHE A 70 -1.47 15.06 -3.53
C PHE A 70 -2.90 15.28 -3.02
N GLU A 71 -3.84 15.55 -3.93
CA GLU A 71 -5.27 15.70 -3.62
C GLU A 71 -5.99 14.36 -3.39
N CYS A 72 -5.33 13.24 -3.71
CA CYS A 72 -5.75 11.88 -3.38
C CYS A 72 -5.25 11.43 -2.00
N ARG A 73 -5.06 12.42 -1.09
CA ARG A 73 -4.65 12.31 0.32
C ARG A 73 -3.17 12.01 0.50
N ARG A 74 -2.75 10.75 0.40
CA ARG A 74 -1.43 10.36 0.87
C ARG A 74 -0.86 9.18 0.12
N PHE A 75 0.26 9.44 -0.53
CA PHE A 75 1.10 8.42 -1.15
C PHE A 75 1.70 7.47 -0.10
N LEU A 76 1.64 6.16 -0.36
CA LEU A 76 2.30 5.13 0.43
C LEU A 76 3.55 4.60 -0.28
N ARG A 77 3.39 4.09 -1.51
CA ARG A 77 4.51 3.56 -2.32
C ARG A 77 4.17 3.54 -3.81
N ALA A 78 5.20 3.42 -4.66
CA ALA A 78 5.06 3.01 -6.05
C ALA A 78 5.33 1.51 -6.16
N ASP A 79 4.82 0.83 -7.19
CA ASP A 79 5.31 -0.51 -7.55
C ASP A 79 6.74 -0.43 -8.12
N SER A 80 7.44 -1.57 -8.13
CA SER A 80 8.81 -1.65 -8.67
C SER A 80 8.84 -1.25 -10.15
N CYS A 81 7.92 -1.78 -10.96
CA CYS A 81 7.87 -1.50 -12.40
C CYS A 81 7.81 0.00 -12.72
N SER A 82 7.07 0.79 -11.93
CA SER A 82 6.96 2.24 -12.13
C SER A 82 8.15 2.99 -11.53
N ALA A 83 8.69 2.53 -10.40
CA ALA A 83 9.86 3.16 -9.76
C ALA A 83 11.15 2.95 -10.57
N GLU A 84 11.32 1.75 -11.13
CA GLU A 84 12.51 1.31 -11.88
C GLU A 84 12.40 1.60 -13.39
N LYS A 85 11.23 2.07 -13.85
CA LYS A 85 10.94 2.44 -15.25
C LYS A 85 10.89 1.26 -16.21
N ASP A 86 10.61 0.05 -15.73
CA ASP A 86 10.37 -1.13 -16.56
C ASP A 86 9.10 -0.99 -17.42
N ARG A 87 8.12 -0.24 -16.90
CA ARG A 87 6.86 0.07 -17.56
C ARG A 87 6.63 1.58 -17.56
N LEU A 88 6.22 2.12 -18.71
CA LEU A 88 6.06 3.56 -18.94
C LEU A 88 4.68 3.96 -19.53
N ASP A 89 3.72 3.04 -19.62
CA ASP A 89 2.34 3.33 -20.08
C ASP A 89 1.47 3.96 -18.97
N PHE A 90 1.72 3.58 -17.71
CA PHE A 90 1.20 4.22 -16.50
C PHE A 90 2.13 3.97 -15.31
N ALA A 91 2.17 4.94 -14.39
CA ALA A 91 2.76 4.71 -13.09
C ALA A 91 1.68 4.12 -12.15
N ARG A 92 2.04 3.14 -11.34
CA ARG A 92 1.15 2.49 -10.37
C ARG A 92 1.61 2.84 -8.97
N VAL A 93 0.71 3.43 -8.19
CA VAL A 93 1.00 3.90 -6.83
C VAL A 93 -0.09 3.49 -5.86
N LEU A 94 0.32 3.15 -4.66
CA LEU A 94 -0.57 2.84 -3.54
C LEU A 94 -0.80 4.12 -2.75
N ILE A 95 -2.07 4.47 -2.53
CA ILE A 95 -2.48 5.62 -1.74
C ILE A 95 -3.27 5.19 -0.51
N ALA A 96 -3.24 6.01 0.54
CA ALA A 96 -4.12 5.90 1.69
C ALA A 96 -5.29 6.88 1.54
N THR A 97 -6.51 6.38 1.37
CA THR A 97 -7.71 7.22 1.20
C THR A 97 -8.79 6.89 2.22
N ALA A 98 -9.56 7.89 2.64
CA ALA A 98 -10.79 7.68 3.41
C ALA A 98 -12.03 7.54 2.50
N ASP A 99 -11.86 7.76 1.20
CA ASP A 99 -12.94 7.66 0.21
C ASP A 99 -13.27 6.18 0.01
N LEU A 100 -14.54 5.80 0.21
CA LEU A 100 -15.02 4.43 0.02
C LEU A 100 -15.45 4.15 -1.42
N ASP A 101 -15.72 5.20 -2.19
CA ASP A 101 -15.98 5.13 -3.62
C ASP A 101 -14.69 4.89 -4.41
N ILE A 102 -14.86 4.46 -5.67
CA ILE A 102 -13.78 4.25 -6.62
C ILE A 102 -13.11 5.59 -6.94
N VAL A 103 -11.81 5.68 -6.72
CA VAL A 103 -11.03 6.88 -7.06
C VAL A 103 -10.90 6.99 -8.58
N THR A 104 -11.57 7.97 -9.17
CA THR A 104 -11.37 8.39 -10.56
C THR A 104 -11.27 9.89 -10.60
N LYS A 105 -10.08 10.42 -10.94
CA LYS A 105 -9.80 11.86 -10.96
C LYS A 105 -8.94 12.25 -12.15
N VAL A 106 -8.94 13.53 -12.49
CA VAL A 106 -8.00 14.14 -13.44
C VAL A 106 -7.33 15.29 -12.71
N GLU A 107 -6.01 15.22 -12.60
CA GLU A 107 -5.18 16.25 -11.97
C GLU A 107 -4.40 17.00 -13.03
N ARG A 108 -4.30 18.33 -12.89
CA ARG A 108 -3.58 19.18 -13.83
C ARG A 108 -2.30 19.67 -13.17
N VAL A 109 -1.16 19.19 -13.64
CA VAL A 109 0.15 19.44 -13.04
C VAL A 109 1.03 20.24 -13.99
N LEU A 110 1.73 21.25 -13.48
CA LEU A 110 2.66 22.06 -14.26
C LEU A 110 4.03 21.35 -14.34
N VAL A 111 4.48 21.04 -15.56
CA VAL A 111 5.78 20.42 -15.84
C VAL A 111 6.54 21.31 -16.82
N ASN A 112 7.67 21.86 -16.41
CA ASN A 112 8.54 22.69 -17.26
C ASN A 112 7.78 23.80 -18.03
N GLY A 113 6.81 24.45 -17.38
CA GLY A 113 5.98 25.50 -17.97
C GLY A 113 4.80 25.02 -18.81
N THR A 114 4.62 23.71 -18.96
CA THR A 114 3.49 23.10 -19.67
C THR A 114 2.51 22.47 -18.69
N MET A 115 1.22 22.76 -18.84
CA MET A 115 0.18 22.07 -18.07
C MET A 115 -0.08 20.68 -18.67
N VAL A 116 0.07 19.65 -17.86
CA VAL A 116 -0.18 18.26 -18.22
C VAL A 116 -1.37 17.72 -17.43
N GLU A 117 -2.21 16.93 -18.09
CA GLU A 117 -3.32 16.25 -17.43
C GLU A 117 -2.93 14.82 -17.09
N ILE A 118 -3.05 14.47 -15.80
CA ILE A 118 -2.78 13.15 -15.26
C ILE A 118 -4.12 12.52 -14.89
N LYS A 119 -4.47 11.42 -15.56
CA LYS A 119 -5.68 10.67 -15.23
C LYS A 119 -5.35 9.62 -14.17
N ILE A 120 -6.02 9.72 -13.03
CA ILE A 120 -5.86 8.85 -11.87
C ILE A 120 -7.04 7.91 -11.82
N VAL A 121 -6.78 6.60 -11.87
CA VAL A 121 -7.82 5.58 -11.88
C VAL A 121 -7.45 4.48 -10.90
N GLU A 122 -8.32 4.22 -9.92
CA GLU A 122 -8.21 3.07 -9.04
C GLU A 122 -8.23 1.75 -9.82
N GLU A 123 -7.35 0.84 -9.43
CA GLU A 123 -7.40 -0.52 -9.93
C GLU A 123 -8.60 -1.24 -9.31
N TRP A 124 -9.31 -2.00 -10.15
CA TRP A 124 -10.53 -2.67 -9.74
C TRP A 124 -10.21 -3.92 -8.93
N GLY A 125 -10.72 -3.98 -7.70
CA GLY A 125 -11.04 -5.21 -6.97
C GLY A 125 -12.54 -5.52 -7.08
N TYR A 126 -12.97 -6.72 -6.72
CA TYR A 126 -14.38 -7.14 -6.90
C TYR A 126 -15.38 -6.41 -5.97
N ALA A 127 -14.91 -5.69 -4.94
CA ALA A 127 -15.75 -4.91 -4.03
C ALA A 127 -15.31 -3.43 -3.84
N LEU A 128 -16.31 -2.56 -3.63
CA LEU A 128 -16.12 -1.15 -3.27
C LEU A 128 -15.46 -1.01 -1.89
N GLY A 129 -14.51 -0.07 -1.78
CA GLY A 129 -13.86 0.22 -0.51
C GLY A 129 -12.89 -0.87 -0.02
N GLU A 130 -12.49 -1.80 -0.90
CA GLU A 130 -11.43 -2.76 -0.60
C GLU A 130 -10.16 -2.04 -0.14
N ASP A 131 -9.54 -2.59 0.90
CA ASP A 131 -8.27 -2.10 1.43
C ASP A 131 -7.16 -3.05 1.03
N THR A 132 -6.36 -2.64 0.05
CA THR A 132 -5.23 -3.44 -0.42
C THR A 132 -4.19 -3.70 0.68
N CYS A 133 -4.17 -2.91 1.76
CA CYS A 133 -3.26 -3.11 2.88
C CYS A 133 -3.71 -4.25 3.83
N LEU A 134 -4.88 -4.85 3.64
CA LEU A 134 -5.40 -5.92 4.49
C LEU A 134 -5.31 -7.32 3.87
N PHE A 135 -4.86 -7.46 2.62
CA PHE A 135 -4.72 -8.77 1.99
C PHE A 135 -3.38 -9.40 2.38
N GLU A 136 -3.45 -10.66 2.79
CA GLU A 136 -2.31 -11.55 2.79
C GLU A 136 -2.01 -11.87 1.31
N GLU A 137 -0.79 -11.57 0.85
CA GLU A 137 -0.34 -12.11 -0.45
C GLU A 137 -0.33 -13.64 -0.26
N GLU A 138 -1.30 -14.35 -0.83
CA GLU A 138 -1.23 -15.82 -0.91
C GLU A 138 0.02 -16.13 -1.72
N ASP A 139 1.09 -16.58 -1.04
CA ASP A 139 2.30 -17.05 -1.68
C ASP A 139 1.91 -18.15 -2.68
N GLU A 140 2.00 -17.86 -3.99
CA GLU A 140 1.88 -18.83 -5.09
C GLU A 140 3.06 -19.82 -5.12
N SER A 141 3.53 -20.27 -3.96
CA SER A 141 4.61 -21.24 -3.85
C SER A 141 4.27 -22.28 -2.79
N GLU A 142 3.45 -23.27 -3.14
CA GLU A 142 3.61 -24.69 -2.77
C GLU A 142 2.86 -25.60 -3.77
N ALA A 143 3.20 -25.49 -5.06
CA ALA A 143 3.00 -26.59 -5.99
C ALA A 143 4.34 -27.32 -6.17
N SER A 144 4.76 -28.07 -5.16
CA SER A 144 5.91 -28.98 -5.27
C SER A 144 5.81 -30.11 -4.25
N GLN A 145 5.68 -31.33 -4.78
CA GLN A 145 5.99 -32.64 -4.19
C GLN A 145 4.81 -33.46 -3.64
N THR A 146 4.12 -34.14 -4.56
CA THR A 146 3.66 -35.54 -4.39
C THR A 146 4.40 -36.33 -5.48
N ASP A 147 5.12 -37.44 -5.26
CA ASP A 147 4.78 -38.63 -4.50
C ASP A 147 6.03 -39.30 -3.87
N TYR A 148 5.92 -39.67 -2.58
CA TYR A 148 6.68 -40.79 -2.04
C TYR A 148 5.83 -42.05 -2.17
N ASP A 149 6.12 -42.88 -3.16
CA ASP A 149 5.55 -44.23 -3.24
C ASP A 149 6.37 -45.18 -2.35
N VAL A 150 5.87 -45.43 -1.13
CA VAL A 150 6.34 -46.53 -0.27
C VAL A 150 5.38 -47.70 -0.45
N GLY A 151 5.71 -48.58 -1.40
CA GLY A 151 5.11 -49.91 -1.48
C GLY A 151 5.89 -50.92 -0.64
N HIS A 152 5.39 -51.27 0.55
CA HIS A 152 5.69 -52.55 1.21
C HIS A 152 4.46 -53.45 1.11
N ASN A 153 4.58 -54.60 0.45
CA ASN A 153 3.86 -55.85 0.77
C ASN A 153 4.27 -57.02 -0.14
N GLN A 154 5.17 -57.88 0.36
CA GLN A 154 5.01 -59.33 0.63
C GLN A 154 6.37 -60.02 0.68
#